data_AF-A0A9Q8E8J2-F1
#
_entry.id   AF-A0A9Q8E8J2-F1
#
_cell.length_a   1.000
_cell.length_b   1.000
_cell.length_c   1.000
_cell.angle_alpha   90.00
_cell.angle_beta   90.00
_cell.angle_gamma   90.00
#
_symmetry.space_group_name_H-M   'P 1'
#
loop_
_entity.id
_entity.type
_entity.pdbx_description
1 polymer ?
#
loop_
_entity_poly.entity_id
_entity_poly.type
_entity_poly.pdbx_seq_one_letter_code
_entity_poly.pdbx_strand_id
1 'polypeptide(L)'
;MHSTAGWWAMLQRVVWQRDVNQQMIAYRDGWRFSGGAFLTRLQHLPLEWQRVIPPAADFMRAQYGEDSWLNVGYSGWSGRAVIQRDVMRVTILAQTPWLMLFRMSGEPFLCLDPQTHPVNAHHMQGQPGLQVLAQGERCHFAMQICVE
;
A
#
# COMPACT_ATOMS: atom_id res chain seq x y z
N MET A 1 -15.90 2.88 35.94
CA MET A 1 -15.68 1.97 34.79
C MET A 1 -14.75 2.69 33.83
N HIS A 2 -13.50 2.25 33.72
CA HIS A 2 -12.56 2.84 32.77
C HIS A 2 -12.87 2.25 31.39
N SER A 3 -13.60 2.99 30.55
CA SER A 3 -13.65 2.70 29.12
C SER A 3 -12.26 2.96 28.56
N THR A 4 -11.47 1.91 28.34
CA THR A 4 -10.15 2.03 27.71
C THR A 4 -10.34 2.20 26.20
N ALA A 5 -10.14 3.43 25.71
CA ALA A 5 -10.03 3.68 24.29
C ALA A 5 -8.70 3.11 23.75
N GLY A 6 -8.72 2.53 22.55
CA GLY A 6 -7.57 1.89 21.91
C GLY A 6 -7.27 2.49 20.54
N TRP A 7 -6.03 2.36 20.09
CA TRP A 7 -5.61 2.76 18.75
C TRP A 7 -5.87 1.65 17.74
N TRP A 8 -6.55 1.97 16.64
CA TRP A 8 -6.97 1.03 15.60
C TRP A 8 -6.45 1.46 14.23
N ALA A 9 -6.19 0.46 13.41
CA ALA A 9 -5.77 0.62 12.03
C ALA A 9 -6.48 -0.42 11.17
N MET A 10 -6.72 -0.11 9.89
CA MET A 10 -7.37 -1.02 8.95
C MET A 10 -6.50 -1.22 7.71
N LEU A 11 -6.56 -2.42 7.14
CA LEU A 11 -5.88 -2.81 5.91
C LEU A 11 -6.73 -3.86 5.20
N GLN A 12 -6.71 -3.85 3.88
CA GLN A 12 -7.22 -4.94 3.05
C GLN A 12 -6.14 -5.38 2.10
N ARG A 13 -5.87 -6.70 2.03
CA ARG A 13 -4.86 -7.28 1.14
C ARG A 13 -5.54 -7.86 -0.09
N VAL A 14 -5.14 -7.37 -1.27
CA VAL A 14 -5.49 -7.96 -2.55
C VAL A 14 -4.32 -8.80 -3.03
N VAL A 15 -4.52 -10.11 -3.13
CA VAL A 15 -3.54 -11.03 -3.74
C VAL A 15 -3.88 -11.16 -5.21
N TRP A 16 -2.90 -10.86 -6.06
CA TRP A 16 -3.06 -10.84 -7.51
C TRP A 16 -2.12 -11.84 -8.17
N GLN A 17 -2.64 -12.70 -9.03
CA GLN A 17 -1.83 -13.61 -9.83
C GLN A 17 -1.06 -12.82 -10.89
N ARG A 18 0.27 -12.85 -10.81
CA ARG A 18 1.15 -12.15 -11.72
C ARG A 18 1.12 -12.79 -13.10
N ASP A 19 1.21 -11.93 -14.11
CA ASP A 19 1.48 -12.29 -15.50
C ASP A 19 2.71 -11.49 -15.97
N VAL A 20 3.56 -12.06 -16.82
CA VAL A 20 4.71 -11.34 -17.40
C VAL A 20 4.28 -10.23 -18.34
N ASN A 21 3.09 -10.36 -18.93
CA ASN A 21 2.48 -9.35 -19.80
C ASN A 21 1.60 -8.36 -19.02
N GLN A 22 1.71 -8.32 -17.69
CA GLN A 22 0.99 -7.39 -16.85
C GLN A 22 1.79 -6.12 -16.58
N GLN A 23 1.15 -4.98 -16.82
CA GLN A 23 1.60 -3.68 -16.35
C GLN A 23 0.83 -3.25 -15.10
N MET A 24 1.47 -2.43 -14.28
CA MET A 24 0.84 -1.82 -13.12
C MET A 24 1.14 -0.33 -13.06
N ILE A 25 0.14 0.43 -12.60
CA ILE A 25 0.17 1.88 -12.39
C ILE A 25 -0.47 2.16 -11.02
N ALA A 26 0.19 2.95 -10.19
CA ALA A 26 -0.38 3.52 -8.98
C ALA A 26 -0.39 5.06 -9.13
N TYR A 27 -1.59 5.65 -9.16
CA TYR A 27 -1.73 7.09 -9.38
C TYR A 27 -1.39 7.90 -8.12
N ARG A 28 -0.84 9.10 -8.32
CA ARG A 28 -0.48 10.06 -7.26
C ARG A 28 -1.15 11.41 -7.52
N ASP A 29 -1.67 12.03 -6.47
CA ASP A 29 -1.99 13.47 -6.45
C ASP A 29 -0.93 14.26 -5.67
N GLY A 30 -0.71 15.51 -6.09
CA GLY A 30 0.46 16.32 -5.73
C GLY A 30 0.85 16.38 -4.25
N TRP A 31 2.18 16.35 -4.05
CA TRP A 31 3.00 16.72 -2.88
C TRP A 31 3.53 15.63 -1.95
N ARG A 32 4.88 15.62 -1.93
CA ARG A 32 5.83 15.32 -0.84
C ARG A 32 5.58 14.06 0.00
N PHE A 33 6.32 13.04 -0.44
CA PHE A 33 6.80 11.90 0.33
C PHE A 33 7.07 12.20 1.81
N SER A 34 6.53 11.32 2.64
CA SER A 34 7.05 10.98 3.94
C SER A 34 6.79 9.49 4.23
N GLY A 35 6.99 8.51 3.33
CA GLY A 35 7.71 8.52 2.06
C GLY A 35 8.27 7.20 1.51
N GLY A 36 9.46 6.79 1.97
CA GLY A 36 10.31 5.71 1.46
C GLY A 36 9.77 4.30 1.21
N ALA A 37 10.36 3.69 0.20
CA ALA A 37 10.45 2.25 0.14
C ALA A 37 11.31 1.74 1.29
N PHE A 38 10.81 0.75 2.03
CA PHE A 38 11.67 -0.07 2.85
C PHE A 38 12.07 -1.30 2.03
N LEU A 39 13.34 -1.43 1.68
CA LEU A 39 13.85 -2.74 1.34
C LEU A 39 13.99 -3.49 2.66
N THR A 40 13.13 -4.47 2.91
CA THR A 40 13.32 -5.31 4.09
C THR A 40 14.65 -6.05 3.96
N ARG A 41 15.69 -5.59 4.67
CA ARG A 41 16.67 -6.53 5.24
C ARG A 41 15.98 -7.32 6.37
N LEU A 42 16.63 -8.41 6.77
CA LEU A 42 16.22 -9.55 7.65
C LEU A 42 15.20 -9.36 8.80
N GLN A 43 14.70 -8.15 9.10
CA GLN A 43 13.81 -7.86 10.25
C GLN A 43 12.46 -7.24 9.86
N HIS A 44 12.14 -7.06 8.57
CA HIS A 44 10.83 -6.59 8.10
C HIS A 44 10.34 -5.22 8.61
N LEU A 45 11.22 -4.40 9.19
CA LEU A 45 10.90 -3.04 9.67
C LEU A 45 11.09 -1.99 8.57
N PRO A 46 10.30 -0.90 8.61
CA PRO A 46 10.47 0.19 7.66
C PRO A 46 11.80 0.93 7.91
N LEU A 47 12.52 1.23 6.83
CA LEU A 47 13.61 2.20 6.86
C LEU A 47 13.05 3.62 6.88
N GLU A 48 13.95 4.60 7.01
CA GLU A 48 13.57 6.00 6.83
C GLU A 48 12.92 6.26 5.48
N TRP A 49 12.06 7.27 5.48
CA TRP A 49 11.29 7.61 4.33
C TRP A 49 12.13 8.33 3.26
N GLN A 50 12.39 7.65 2.15
CA GLN A 50 13.09 8.13 0.95
C GLN A 50 12.17 8.86 -0.04
N ARG A 51 12.70 9.90 -0.70
CA ARG A 51 12.01 10.65 -1.77
C ARG A 51 12.24 10.05 -3.16
N VAL A 52 13.32 9.31 -3.33
CA VAL A 52 13.68 8.66 -4.59
C VAL A 52 13.24 7.20 -4.48
N ILE A 53 12.26 6.83 -5.31
CA ILE A 53 11.81 5.44 -5.40
C ILE A 53 12.73 4.71 -6.39
N PRO A 54 13.28 3.53 -6.05
CA PRO A 54 14.03 2.73 -7.01
C PRO A 54 13.17 2.40 -8.24
N PRO A 55 13.74 2.36 -9.47
CA PRO A 55 12.97 2.11 -10.70
C PRO A 55 12.05 0.89 -10.63
N ALA A 56 12.53 -0.24 -10.09
CA ALA A 56 11.78 -1.48 -9.92
C ALA A 56 10.55 -1.37 -8.98
N ALA A 57 10.44 -0.28 -8.22
CA ALA A 57 9.32 0.02 -7.33
C ALA A 57 8.57 1.30 -7.74
N ASP A 58 8.96 2.00 -8.82
CA ASP A 58 8.35 3.26 -9.24
C ASP A 58 7.11 3.05 -10.12
N PHE A 59 6.02 2.58 -9.52
CA PHE A 59 4.76 2.37 -10.22
C PHE A 59 3.96 3.66 -10.44
N MET A 60 4.56 4.85 -10.28
CA MET A 60 3.90 6.11 -10.67
C MET A 60 3.67 6.21 -12.18
N ARG A 61 4.39 5.41 -12.95
CA ARG A 61 4.17 5.20 -14.38
C ARG A 61 3.87 3.73 -14.63
N ALA A 62 3.17 3.47 -15.74
CA ALA A 62 2.96 2.11 -16.20
C ALA A 62 4.29 1.43 -16.43
N GLN A 63 4.52 0.32 -15.75
CA GLN A 63 5.66 -0.55 -16.01
C GLN A 63 5.28 -2.01 -15.79
N TYR A 64 5.98 -2.88 -16.51
CA TYR A 64 5.99 -4.30 -16.20
C TYR A 64 6.80 -4.51 -14.93
N GLY A 65 6.26 -5.24 -13.97
CA GLY A 65 7.03 -5.57 -12.78
C GLY A 65 8.16 -6.55 -13.14
N GLU A 66 9.41 -6.17 -12.89
CA GLU A 66 10.59 -7.07 -12.97
C GLU A 66 10.43 -8.27 -12.03
N ASP A 67 11.12 -9.40 -12.19
CA ASP A 67 11.10 -10.44 -11.14
C ASP A 67 12.10 -10.11 -10.03
N SER A 68 11.63 -9.50 -8.94
CA SER A 68 12.47 -9.10 -7.81
C SER A 68 11.69 -9.05 -6.51
N TRP A 69 12.38 -9.15 -5.37
CA TRP A 69 11.76 -8.93 -4.07
C TRP A 69 11.27 -7.49 -3.92
N LEU A 70 10.00 -7.31 -3.58
CA LEU A 70 9.41 -6.02 -3.24
C LEU A 70 8.67 -6.13 -1.91
N ASN A 71 8.84 -5.14 -1.04
CA ASN A 71 8.06 -4.98 0.17
C ASN A 71 8.01 -3.50 0.52
N VAL A 72 7.24 -2.73 -0.25
CA VAL A 72 7.36 -1.28 -0.36
C VAL A 72 6.09 -0.62 0.13
N GLY A 73 6.22 0.32 1.07
CA GLY A 73 5.13 1.23 1.44
C GLY A 73 5.16 2.51 0.62
N TYR A 74 4.02 2.95 0.13
CA TYR A 74 3.81 4.22 -0.55
C TYR A 74 2.97 5.16 0.32
N SER A 75 3.35 6.43 0.34
CA SER A 75 2.59 7.54 0.95
C SER A 75 2.10 8.51 -0.12
N GLY A 76 0.98 9.20 0.12
CA GLY A 76 0.43 10.15 -0.86
C GLY A 76 -0.16 9.46 -2.09
N TRP A 77 -0.49 8.18 -1.97
CA TRP A 77 -1.25 7.46 -2.99
C TRP A 77 -2.61 8.14 -3.17
N SER A 78 -3.10 8.24 -4.41
CA SER A 78 -4.41 8.84 -4.69
C SER A 78 -5.59 7.97 -4.25
N GLY A 79 -5.32 6.79 -3.68
CA GLY A 79 -6.34 5.77 -3.48
C GLY A 79 -6.65 4.95 -4.73
N ARG A 80 -5.96 5.18 -5.86
CA ARG A 80 -6.19 4.47 -7.13
C ARG A 80 -4.97 3.72 -7.63
N ALA A 81 -5.13 2.42 -7.86
CA ALA A 81 -4.15 1.58 -8.56
C ALA A 81 -4.82 0.85 -9.72
N VAL A 82 -4.10 0.63 -10.80
CA VAL A 82 -4.54 -0.08 -11.99
C VAL A 82 -3.54 -1.18 -12.30
N ILE A 83 -4.06 -2.38 -12.45
CA ILE A 83 -3.38 -3.54 -12.98
C ILE A 83 -3.98 -3.80 -14.35
N GLN A 84 -3.17 -3.91 -15.40
CA GLN A 84 -3.67 -4.18 -16.74
C GLN A 84 -2.82 -5.23 -17.45
N ARG A 85 -3.49 -6.06 -18.25
CA ARG A 85 -2.90 -6.95 -19.26
C ARG A 85 -3.78 -6.92 -20.51
N ASP A 86 -3.35 -7.59 -21.58
CA ASP A 86 -3.99 -7.53 -22.91
C ASP A 86 -5.52 -7.67 -22.90
N VAL A 87 -6.06 -8.51 -22.03
CA VAL A 87 -7.49 -8.88 -22.01
C VAL A 87 -8.27 -8.34 -20.81
N MET A 88 -7.62 -7.61 -19.89
CA MET A 88 -8.27 -7.21 -18.64
C MET A 88 -7.59 -6.02 -18.00
N ARG A 89 -8.42 -5.09 -17.51
CA ARG A 89 -8.01 -3.99 -16.67
C ARG A 89 -8.72 -4.09 -15.33
N VAL A 90 -7.95 -4.10 -14.25
CA VAL A 90 -8.45 -4.08 -12.88
C VAL A 90 -8.06 -2.77 -12.21
N THR A 91 -9.04 -2.05 -11.71
CA THR A 91 -8.83 -0.83 -10.92
C THR A 91 -9.16 -1.11 -9.46
N ILE A 92 -8.21 -0.84 -8.58
CA ILE A 92 -8.41 -0.81 -7.13
C ILE A 92 -8.60 0.64 -6.72
N LEU A 93 -9.69 0.89 -6.00
CA LEU A 93 -10.01 2.18 -5.39
C LEU A 93 -10.11 2.00 -3.88
N ALA A 94 -9.47 2.86 -3.11
CA ALA A 94 -9.55 2.87 -1.66
C ALA A 94 -9.44 4.28 -1.11
N GLN A 95 -10.14 4.53 0.00
CA GLN A 95 -10.16 5.83 0.69
C GLN A 95 -8.94 5.99 1.63
N THR A 96 -7.73 5.92 1.07
CA THR A 96 -6.50 6.06 1.85
C THR A 96 -5.32 6.60 1.03
N PRO A 97 -4.44 7.40 1.66
CA PRO A 97 -3.19 7.83 1.04
C PRO A 97 -2.05 6.80 1.15
N TRP A 98 -2.30 5.60 1.69
CA TRP A 98 -1.27 4.58 1.90
C TRP A 98 -1.55 3.29 1.14
N LEU A 99 -0.51 2.75 0.50
CA LEU A 99 -0.53 1.48 -0.21
C LEU A 99 0.74 0.71 0.13
N MET A 100 0.62 -0.57 0.48
CA MET A 100 1.79 -1.46 0.53
C MET A 100 1.78 -2.39 -0.68
N LEU A 101 2.97 -2.62 -1.24
CA LEU A 101 3.20 -3.57 -2.31
C LEU A 101 4.19 -4.63 -1.87
N PHE A 102 3.75 -5.89 -1.89
CA PHE A 102 4.59 -7.02 -1.53
C PHE A 102 4.70 -8.02 -2.67
N ARG A 103 5.90 -8.53 -2.90
CA ARG A 103 6.17 -9.60 -3.84
C ARG A 103 7.45 -10.33 -3.44
N MET A 104 7.39 -11.66 -3.49
CA MET A 104 8.58 -12.50 -3.38
C MET A 104 9.13 -12.80 -4.79
N SER A 105 10.45 -12.82 -4.92
CA SER A 105 11.10 -13.19 -6.20
C SER A 105 10.75 -14.63 -6.57
N GLY A 106 10.43 -14.87 -7.85
CA GLY A 106 10.07 -16.20 -8.37
C GLY A 106 8.63 -16.64 -8.07
N GLU A 107 7.87 -15.90 -7.27
CA GLU A 107 6.49 -16.26 -6.95
C GLU A 107 5.49 -15.72 -7.99
N PRO A 108 4.40 -16.48 -8.27
CA PRO A 108 3.43 -16.12 -9.30
C PRO A 108 2.38 -15.11 -8.81
N PHE A 109 2.65 -14.38 -7.73
CA PHE A 109 1.70 -13.43 -7.16
C PHE A 109 2.37 -12.15 -6.63
N LEU A 110 1.56 -11.11 -6.51
CA LEU A 110 1.88 -9.89 -5.77
C LEU A 110 0.71 -9.52 -4.86
N CYS A 111 0.98 -8.70 -3.84
CA CYS A 111 -0.03 -8.15 -2.96
C CYS A 111 -0.07 -6.63 -3.10
N LEU A 112 -1.29 -6.10 -3.16
CA LEU A 112 -1.59 -4.68 -2.97
C LEU A 112 -2.41 -4.53 -1.71
N ASP A 113 -1.88 -3.79 -0.74
CA ASP A 113 -2.51 -3.62 0.56
C ASP A 113 -2.86 -2.13 0.78
N PRO A 114 -4.03 -1.65 0.31
CA PRO A 114 -4.60 -0.42 0.81
C PRO A 114 -4.74 -0.46 2.33
N GLN A 115 -4.14 0.50 3.03
CA GLN A 115 -4.12 0.56 4.49
C GLN A 115 -4.33 1.97 4.99
N THR A 116 -4.91 2.18 6.17
CA THR A 116 -5.22 3.52 6.68
C THR A 116 -4.02 4.30 7.22
N HIS A 117 -2.89 3.63 7.42
CA HIS A 117 -1.75 4.08 8.20
C HIS A 117 -0.45 3.66 7.52
N PRO A 118 0.72 4.27 7.80
CA PRO A 118 2.01 3.72 7.41
C PRO A 118 2.44 2.57 8.32
N VAL A 119 3.40 1.77 7.85
CA VAL A 119 4.04 0.75 8.70
C VAL A 119 4.66 1.43 9.93
N ASN A 120 4.52 0.80 11.10
CA ASN A 120 5.04 1.30 12.37
C ASN A 120 4.38 2.57 12.94
N ALA A 121 3.16 2.91 12.49
CA ALA A 121 2.44 4.13 12.89
C ALA A 121 2.31 4.35 14.42
N HIS A 122 2.18 3.29 15.22
CA HIS A 122 2.11 3.39 16.68
C HIS A 122 3.35 4.05 17.31
N HIS A 123 4.52 3.91 16.68
CA HIS A 123 5.77 4.49 17.16
C HIS A 123 6.11 5.83 16.48
N MET A 124 5.26 6.32 15.57
CA MET A 124 5.46 7.58 14.89
C MET A 124 4.80 8.73 15.66
N GLN A 125 5.44 9.90 15.65
CA GLN A 125 4.83 11.11 16.18
C GLN A 125 3.51 11.39 15.46
N GLY A 126 2.46 11.65 16.25
CA GLY A 126 1.12 11.91 15.71
C GLY A 126 0.34 10.68 15.24
N GLN A 127 0.92 9.47 15.30
CA GLN A 127 0.22 8.21 15.03
C GLN A 127 -0.63 8.22 13.75
N PRO A 128 0.00 8.57 12.61
CA PRO A 128 -0.72 8.89 11.37
C PRO A 128 -1.61 7.74 10.92
N GLY A 129 -2.86 8.05 10.60
CA GLY A 129 -3.81 7.06 10.07
C GLY A 129 -4.38 6.07 11.10
N LEU A 130 -3.93 6.12 12.35
CA LEU A 130 -4.55 5.40 13.45
C LEU A 130 -5.77 6.17 13.96
N GLN A 131 -6.80 5.44 14.36
CA GLN A 131 -8.03 5.97 14.95
C GLN A 131 -8.14 5.52 16.40
N VAL A 132 -8.38 6.44 17.32
CA VAL A 132 -8.72 6.07 18.70
C VAL A 132 -10.20 5.74 18.74
N LEU A 133 -10.56 4.54 19.20
CA LEU A 133 -11.95 4.15 19.41
C LEU A 133 -12.17 3.79 20.88
N ALA A 134 -13.14 4.46 21.49
CA ALA A 134 -13.73 4.10 22.78
C ALA A 134 -14.80 3.02 22.62
N GLN A 135 -15.32 2.54 23.74
CA GLN A 135 -16.39 1.54 23.76
C GLN A 135 -17.63 2.04 22.98
N GLY A 136 -18.04 1.28 21.96
CA GLY A 136 -19.21 1.59 21.13
C GLY A 136 -18.91 2.42 19.88
N GLU A 137 -17.71 3.01 19.77
CA GLU A 137 -17.28 3.70 18.55
C GLU A 137 -16.91 2.73 17.43
N ARG A 138 -17.03 3.19 16.20
CA ARG A 138 -16.76 2.40 14.99
C ARG A 138 -15.98 3.23 13.98
N CYS A 139 -15.15 2.55 13.20
CA CYS A 139 -14.54 3.10 12.01
C CYS A 139 -14.84 2.19 10.81
N HIS A 140 -14.76 2.76 9.61
CA HIS A 140 -15.04 2.04 8.37
C HIS A 140 -13.89 2.24 7.39
N PHE A 141 -13.54 1.18 6.69
CA PHE A 141 -12.59 1.19 5.59
C PHE A 141 -13.20 0.41 4.44
N ALA A 142 -13.15 1.00 3.25
CA ALA A 142 -13.73 0.43 2.05
C ALA A 142 -12.70 0.43 0.93
N MET A 143 -12.75 -0.64 0.14
CA MET A 143 -12.04 -0.80 -1.10
C MET A 143 -13.02 -1.32 -2.14
N GLN A 144 -12.86 -0.83 -3.36
CA GLN A 144 -13.60 -1.28 -4.52
C GLN A 144 -12.62 -1.84 -5.55
N ILE A 145 -12.98 -2.97 -6.14
CA ILE A 145 -12.28 -3.58 -7.26
C ILE A 145 -13.22 -3.50 -8.46
N CYS A 146 -12.81 -2.77 -9.50
CA CYS A 146 -13.50 -2.71 -10.78
C CYS A 146 -12.74 -3.56 -11.80
N VAL A 147 -13.46 -4.38 -12.56
CA VAL A 147 -12.90 -5.17 -13.66
C VAL A 147 -13.53 -4.69 -14.96
N GLU A 148 -12.68 -4.35 -15.93
CA GLU A 148 -13.01 -3.87 -17.27
C GLU A 148 -12.38 -4.78 -18.33
#